data_AF-A0A7S2B4Y7-F1
#
_entry.id   AF-A0A7S2B4Y7-F1
#
_cell.length_a   1.000
_cell.length_b   1.000
_cell.length_c   1.000
_cell.angle_alpha   90.00
_cell.angle_beta   90.00
_cell.angle_gamma   90.00
#
_symmetry.space_group_name_H-M   'P 1'
#
loop_
_entity.id
_entity.type
_entity.pdbx_description
1 polymer ?
#
loop_
_entity_poly.entity_id
_entity_poly.type
_entity_poly.pdbx_seq_one_letter_code
_entity_poly.pdbx_strand_id
1 'polypeptide(L)'
;VGTSLHAAQVVFLRFAFAALSMLPFMIANPSTFKTDRVPLHVARSVILLGAIGLYVYGLSIAPIAAVTTLNFTIPIFTLLLAMMFLSEKVDAGRWLATAAGFAGVAMVLRPSTAAFDP
;
A
#
# COMPACT_ATOMS: atom_id res chain seq x y z
N VAL A 1 2.05 -2.92 -24.03
CA VAL A 1 0.76 -2.79 -23.30
C VAL A 1 0.80 -1.67 -22.23
N GLY A 2 1.96 -1.30 -21.68
CA GLY A 2 2.08 -0.29 -20.60
C GLY A 2 2.22 1.19 -21.01
N THR A 3 1.94 1.58 -22.26
CA THR A 3 2.11 2.96 -22.74
C THR A 3 0.79 3.71 -23.01
N SER A 4 -0.36 3.10 -22.74
CA SER A 4 -1.66 3.66 -23.18
C SER A 4 -2.55 4.18 -22.05
N LEU A 5 -2.24 3.88 -20.79
CA LEU A 5 -2.99 4.41 -19.65
C LEU A 5 -2.10 5.35 -18.87
N HIS A 6 -2.44 6.64 -18.90
CA HIS A 6 -1.79 7.63 -18.07
C HIS A 6 -1.90 7.20 -16.60
N ALA A 7 -0.84 7.38 -15.81
CA ALA A 7 -0.83 7.04 -14.38
C ALA A 7 -2.09 7.59 -13.67
N ALA A 8 -2.54 8.79 -14.05
CA ALA A 8 -3.77 9.40 -13.58
C ALA A 8 -5.03 8.55 -13.84
N GLN A 9 -5.15 7.89 -15.00
CA GLN A 9 -6.29 7.01 -15.33
C GLN A 9 -6.29 5.75 -14.47
N VAL A 10 -5.12 5.16 -14.20
CA VAL A 10 -5.00 3.99 -13.31
C VAL A 10 -5.41 4.35 -11.88
N VAL A 11 -4.92 5.49 -11.38
CA VAL A 11 -5.29 6.02 -10.07
C VAL A 11 -6.78 6.31 -10.00
N PHE A 12 -7.33 7.00 -11.01
CA PHE A 12 -8.75 7.31 -11.12
C PHE A 12 -9.62 6.05 -11.08
N LEU A 13 -9.32 5.06 -11.93
CA LEU A 13 -10.08 3.81 -11.99
C LEU A 13 -10.05 3.07 -10.65
N ARG A 14 -8.88 3.01 -9.99
CA ARG A 14 -8.75 2.36 -8.68
C ARG A 14 -9.69 2.98 -7.63
N PHE A 15 -9.74 4.31 -7.56
CA PHE A 15 -10.64 5.00 -6.63
C PHE A 15 -12.12 4.93 -7.06
N ALA A 16 -12.40 4.96 -8.37
CA ALA A 16 -13.76 4.81 -8.89
C ALA A 16 -14.33 3.43 -8.56
N PHE A 17 -13.57 2.36 -8.77
CA PHE A 17 -13.97 1.00 -8.39
C PHE A 17 -14.15 0.85 -6.87
N ALA A 18 -13.24 1.42 -6.08
CA ALA A 18 -13.39 1.41 -4.63
C ALA A 18 -14.69 2.12 -4.20
N ALA A 19 -14.96 3.31 -4.73
CA ALA A 19 -16.19 4.07 -4.46
C ALA A 19 -17.45 3.31 -4.92
N LEU A 20 -17.43 2.72 -6.12
CA LEU A 20 -18.56 1.97 -6.66
C LEU A 20 -18.86 0.71 -5.82
N SER A 21 -17.82 0.00 -5.38
CA SER A 21 -17.98 -1.15 -4.49
C SER A 21 -18.52 -0.78 -3.11
N MET A 22 -18.24 0.44 -2.65
CA MET A 22 -18.64 0.95 -1.34
C MET A 22 -20.06 1.55 -1.34
N LEU A 23 -20.52 2.09 -2.48
CA LEU A 23 -21.86 2.66 -2.67
C LEU A 23 -23.02 1.78 -2.17
N PRO A 24 -23.13 0.48 -2.52
CA PRO A 24 -24.25 -0.35 -2.06
C PRO A 24 -24.29 -0.48 -0.53
N PHE A 25 -23.13 -0.54 0.14
CA PHE A 25 -23.05 -0.58 1.60
C PHE A 25 -23.46 0.76 2.22
N MET A 26 -23.11 1.88 1.58
CA MET A 26 -23.52 3.22 2.01
C MET A 26 -25.04 3.43 1.93
N ILE A 27 -25.67 2.94 0.87
CA ILE A 27 -27.12 3.05 0.66
C ILE A 27 -27.87 2.10 1.62
N ALA A 28 -27.34 0.90 1.87
CA ALA A 28 -27.95 -0.07 2.77
C ALA A 28 -27.89 0.33 4.25
N ASN A 29 -26.89 1.10 4.68
CA ASN A 29 -26.74 1.53 6.07
C ASN A 29 -26.18 2.97 6.21
N PRO A 30 -26.99 3.99 5.89
CA PRO A 30 -26.53 5.39 5.87
C PRO A 30 -26.20 5.93 7.27
N SER A 31 -26.74 5.35 8.33
CA SER A 31 -26.44 5.74 9.72
C SER A 31 -25.02 5.36 10.15
N THR A 32 -24.45 4.29 9.59
CA THR A 32 -23.08 3.82 9.88
C THR A 32 -22.01 4.75 9.31
N PHE A 33 -22.35 5.56 8.31
CA PHE A 33 -21.43 6.47 7.64
C PHE A 33 -21.37 7.89 8.23
N LYS A 34 -22.19 8.18 9.25
CA LYS A 34 -22.03 9.40 10.04
C LYS A 34 -20.76 9.27 10.88
N THR A 35 -19.73 10.05 10.53
CA THR A 35 -18.46 10.06 11.26
C THR A 35 -18.15 11.46 11.78
N ASP A 36 -17.97 11.59 13.09
CA ASP A 36 -17.57 12.85 13.74
C ASP A 36 -16.08 13.20 13.53
N ARG A 37 -15.31 12.30 12.91
CA ARG A 37 -13.86 12.42 12.69
C ARG A 37 -13.51 12.78 11.25
N VAL A 38 -14.29 13.66 10.62
CA VAL A 38 -14.08 14.12 9.23
C VAL A 38 -12.61 14.52 8.93
N PRO A 39 -11.89 15.27 9.79
CA PRO A 39 -10.51 15.66 9.51
C PRO A 39 -9.56 14.46 9.38
N LEU A 40 -9.75 13.41 10.19
CA LEU A 40 -8.92 12.21 10.15
C LEU A 40 -9.19 11.38 8.88
N HIS A 41 -10.45 11.33 8.43
CA HIS A 41 -10.81 10.69 7.16
C HIS A 41 -10.22 11.43 5.96
N VAL A 42 -10.24 12.76 5.97
CA VAL A 42 -9.60 13.58 4.93
C VAL A 42 -8.09 13.34 4.91
N ALA A 43 -7.42 13.43 6.05
CA ALA A 43 -5.97 13.18 6.15
C ALA A 43 -5.60 11.78 5.65
N ARG A 44 -6.33 10.74 6.09
CA ARG A 44 -6.16 9.36 5.60
C ARG A 44 -6.31 9.26 4.08
N SER A 45 -7.31 9.94 3.51
CA SER A 45 -7.59 9.89 2.08
C SER A 45 -6.50 10.58 1.26
N VAL A 46 -5.98 11.72 1.74
CA VAL A 46 -4.87 12.46 1.11
C VAL A 46 -3.58 11.64 1.16
N ILE A 47 -3.25 11.05 2.32
CA ILE A 47 -2.08 10.17 2.46
C ILE A 47 -2.19 8.97 1.51
N LEU A 48 -3.36 8.33 1.44
CA LEU A 48 -3.59 7.19 0.57
C LEU A 48 -3.48 7.57 -0.93
N LEU A 49 -4.03 8.73 -1.31
CA LEU A 49 -3.92 9.25 -2.66
C LEU A 49 -2.46 9.50 -3.05
N GLY A 50 -1.69 10.15 -2.17
CA GLY A 50 -0.26 10.38 -2.37
C GLY A 50 0.52 9.07 -2.47
N ALA A 51 0.27 8.12 -1.58
CA ALA A 51 0.92 6.80 -1.58
C ALA A 51 0.66 6.03 -2.89
N ILE A 52 -0.59 6.00 -3.36
CA ILE A 52 -0.94 5.32 -4.62
C ILE A 52 -0.36 6.06 -5.82
N GLY A 53 -0.37 7.40 -5.82
CA GLY A 53 0.25 8.20 -6.88
C GLY A 53 1.75 7.91 -6.99
N LEU A 54 2.48 7.91 -5.87
CA LEU A 54 3.90 7.56 -5.81
C LEU A 54 4.17 6.11 -6.22
N TYR A 55 3.29 5.17 -5.86
CA TYR A 55 3.40 3.78 -6.28
C TYR A 55 3.27 3.61 -7.79
N VAL A 56 2.24 4.19 -8.40
CA VAL A 56 2.03 4.14 -9.86
C VAL A 56 3.16 4.87 -10.59
N TYR A 57 3.66 5.98 -10.03
CA TYR A 57 4.85 6.64 -10.55
C TYR A 57 6.09 5.74 -10.48
N GLY A 58 6.32 5.07 -9.35
CA GLY A 58 7.40 4.09 -9.19
C GLY A 58 7.33 2.97 -10.22
N LEU A 59 6.13 2.45 -10.50
CA LEU A 59 5.88 1.46 -11.56
C LEU A 59 6.22 1.96 -12.97
N SER A 60 6.21 3.27 -13.20
CA SER A 60 6.56 3.86 -14.50
C SER A 60 8.06 4.02 -14.71
N ILE A 61 8.85 4.15 -13.63
CA ILE A 61 10.31 4.41 -13.69
C ILE A 61 11.17 3.22 -13.27
N ALA A 62 10.61 2.22 -12.61
CA ALA A 62 11.33 1.07 -12.10
C ALA A 62 10.65 -0.26 -12.48
N PRO A 63 11.39 -1.38 -12.52
CA PRO A 63 10.80 -2.70 -12.79
C PRO A 63 9.68 -3.03 -11.80
N ILE A 64 8.55 -3.54 -12.32
CA ILE A 64 7.37 -3.90 -11.50
C ILE A 64 7.75 -4.82 -10.34
N ALA A 65 8.68 -5.76 -10.57
CA ALA A 65 9.20 -6.65 -9.54
C ALA A 65 9.87 -5.88 -8.39
N ALA A 66 10.72 -4.88 -8.69
CA ALA A 66 11.38 -4.08 -7.68
C ALA A 66 10.39 -3.23 -6.87
N VAL A 67 9.39 -2.61 -7.53
CA VAL A 67 8.37 -1.80 -6.85
C VAL A 67 7.44 -2.65 -5.98
N THR A 68 7.09 -3.86 -6.45
CA THR A 68 6.28 -4.82 -5.68
C THR A 68 7.05 -5.34 -4.48
N THR A 69 8.33 -5.63 -4.65
CA THR A 69 9.22 -5.98 -3.55
C THR A 69 9.27 -4.90 -2.48
N LEU A 70 9.44 -3.63 -2.89
CA LEU A 70 9.49 -2.52 -1.94
C LEU A 70 8.19 -2.41 -1.15
N ASN A 71 7.04 -2.75 -1.73
CA ASN A 71 5.77 -2.79 -0.99
C ASN A 71 5.79 -3.81 0.14
N PHE A 72 6.56 -4.89 0.05
CA PHE A 72 6.63 -5.82 1.15
C PHE A 72 7.43 -5.30 2.36
N THR A 73 8.06 -4.12 2.25
CA THR A 73 8.64 -3.42 3.41
C THR A 73 7.59 -2.62 4.20
N ILE A 74 6.36 -2.44 3.65
CA ILE A 74 5.26 -1.73 4.33
C ILE A 74 5.00 -2.22 5.75
N PRO A 75 5.03 -3.53 6.08
CA PRO A 75 4.82 -4.00 7.46
C PRO A 75 5.85 -3.43 8.44
N ILE A 76 7.13 -3.31 8.04
CA ILE A 76 8.19 -2.73 8.87
C ILE A 76 7.86 -1.26 9.16
N PHE A 77 7.57 -0.48 8.12
CA PHE A 77 7.22 0.92 8.28
C PHE A 77 5.93 1.08 9.10
N THR A 78 4.92 0.24 8.87
CA THR A 78 3.66 0.26 9.62
C THR A 78 3.90 0.04 11.10
N LEU A 79 4.78 -0.90 11.46
CA LEU A 79 5.11 -1.21 12.85
C LEU A 79 5.90 -0.08 13.52
N LEU A 80 6.84 0.55 12.80
CA LEU A 80 7.56 1.74 13.27
C LEU A 80 6.62 2.94 13.47
N LEU A 81 5.76 3.23 12.49
CA LEU A 81 4.76 4.31 12.60
C LEU A 81 3.74 4.01 13.70
N ALA A 82 3.34 2.76 13.91
CA ALA A 82 2.43 2.39 15.00
C ALA A 82 3.05 2.66 16.38
N MET A 83 4.33 2.34 16.58
CA MET A 83 5.03 2.70 17.83
C MET A 83 5.09 4.22 18.05
N MET A 84 5.34 4.98 16.99
CA MET A 84 5.52 6.43 17.08
C MET A 84 4.21 7.20 17.24
N PHE A 85 3.18 6.86 16.46
CA PHE A 85 1.90 7.57 16.42
C PHE A 85 0.87 7.01 17.41
N LEU A 86 0.90 5.69 17.67
CA LEU A 86 -0.09 5.02 18.51
C LEU A 86 0.45 4.71 19.91
N SER A 87 1.76 4.93 20.15
CA SER A 87 2.45 4.63 21.42
C SER A 87 2.20 3.19 21.92
N GLU A 88 1.89 2.26 21.02
CA GLU A 88 1.72 0.85 21.37
C GLU A 88 3.08 0.20 21.63
N LYS A 89 3.18 -0.54 22.74
CA LYS A 89 4.32 -1.44 22.97
C LYS A 89 4.18 -2.63 22.03
N VAL A 90 5.07 -2.71 21.05
CA VAL A 90 5.10 -3.83 20.12
C VAL A 90 5.74 -5.03 20.79
N ASP A 91 4.95 -6.08 20.99
CA ASP A 91 5.41 -7.36 21.53
C ASP A 91 6.39 -8.08 20.56
N ALA A 92 7.27 -8.92 21.10
CA ALA A 92 8.28 -9.68 20.35
C ALA A 92 7.65 -10.52 19.22
N GLY A 93 6.41 -11.00 19.39
CA GLY A 93 5.68 -11.72 18.35
C GLY A 93 5.42 -10.90 17.09
N ARG A 94 5.12 -9.60 17.21
CA ARG A 94 4.89 -8.70 16.05
C ARG A 94 6.20 -8.40 15.32
N TRP A 95 7.30 -8.30 16.05
CA TRP A 95 8.64 -8.20 15.46
C TRP A 95 9.03 -9.46 14.68
N LEU A 96 8.78 -10.64 15.25
CA LEU A 96 9.03 -11.92 14.58
C LEU A 96 8.16 -12.09 13.31
N ALA A 97 6.87 -11.75 13.37
CA ALA A 97 6.00 -11.80 12.20
C ALA A 97 6.48 -10.85 11.08
N THR A 98 6.97 -9.66 11.44
CA THR A 98 7.51 -8.69 10.50
C THR A 98 8.83 -9.16 9.89
N ALA A 99 9.73 -9.72 10.71
CA ALA A 99 10.98 -10.31 10.25
C ALA A 99 10.75 -11.52 9.34
N ALA A 100 9.79 -12.39 9.66
CA ALA A 100 9.40 -13.52 8.83
C ALA A 100 8.80 -13.05 7.49
N GLY A 101 7.95 -12.02 7.52
CA GLY A 101 7.43 -11.37 6.31
C GLY A 101 8.57 -10.85 5.42
N PHE A 102 9.51 -10.11 6.00
CA PHE A 102 10.69 -9.58 5.31
C PHE A 102 11.60 -10.68 4.75
N ALA A 103 11.81 -11.78 5.48
CA ALA A 103 12.57 -12.92 5.00
C ALA A 103 11.93 -13.54 3.73
N GLY A 104 10.59 -13.63 3.67
CA GLY A 104 9.87 -14.03 2.47
C GLY A 104 10.14 -13.12 1.27
N VAL A 105 10.24 -11.81 1.51
CA VAL A 105 10.61 -10.82 0.48
C VAL A 105 11.99 -11.08 -0.07
N ALA A 106 12.98 -11.25 0.81
CA ALA A 106 14.37 -11.49 0.44
C ALA A 106 14.51 -12.77 -0.42
N MET A 107 13.68 -13.78 -0.17
CA MET A 107 13.64 -14.99 -1.00
C MET A 107 13.03 -14.75 -2.39
N VAL A 108 11.96 -13.95 -2.49
CA VAL A 108 11.34 -13.59 -3.79
C VAL A 108 12.24 -12.68 -4.61
N LEU A 109 12.97 -11.80 -3.92
CA LEU A 109 13.93 -10.86 -4.48
C LEU A 109 15.18 -11.49 -5.08
N ARG A 110 15.31 -12.82 -5.02
CA ARG A 110 16.44 -13.57 -5.57
C ARG A 110 16.91 -12.88 -6.85
N PRO A 111 18.07 -12.19 -6.82
CA PRO A 111 18.59 -11.58 -8.02
C PRO A 111 18.74 -12.74 -8.99
N SER A 112 18.05 -12.64 -10.13
CA SER A 112 18.12 -13.68 -11.15
C SER A 112 19.59 -14.01 -11.39
N THR A 113 19.95 -15.29 -11.23
CA THR A 113 21.28 -15.78 -11.57
C THR A 113 21.58 -15.62 -13.08
N ALA A 114 20.66 -15.06 -13.88
CA ALA A 114 20.91 -14.63 -15.24
C ALA A 114 21.90 -13.45 -15.37
N ALA A 115 22.32 -12.83 -14.26
CA ALA A 115 23.46 -11.90 -14.26
C ALA A 115 24.83 -12.61 -14.17
N PHE A 116 24.84 -13.94 -14.03
CA PHE A 116 26.03 -14.79 -14.11
C PHE A 116 25.94 -15.68 -15.36
N ASP A 117 25.91 -15.06 -16.54
CA ASP A 117 26.34 -15.72 -17.76
C ASP A 117 27.80 -15.28 -17.99
N PRO A 118 28.79 -16.19 -18.04
CA PRO A 118 30.21 -15.83 -18.20
C PRO A 118 30.53 -15.16 -19.55
#